data_AF-A0A9C8AMG9-F1
#
_entry.id   AF-A0A9C8AMG9-F1
#
_cell.length_a   1.000
_cell.length_b   1.000
_cell.length_c   1.000
_cell.angle_alpha   90.00
_cell.angle_beta   90.00
_cell.angle_gamma   90.00
#
_symmetry.space_group_name_H-M   'P 1'
#
loop_
_entity.id
_entity.type
_entity.pdbx_description
1 polymer ?
#
loop_
_entity_poly.entity_id
_entity_poly.type
_entity_poly.pdbx_seq_one_letter_code
_entity_poly.pdbx_strand_id
1 'polypeptide(L)'
;METKRRWRHPGGKLREHGARTLTDAELLAILISTGIKGKNAEEIAEELLAKFGSLSEMANQPLERFLAIKGLSDVKIIRIAAAFELARRLAKKVLQDEEK
;
A
#
# COMPACT_ATOMS: atom_id res chain seq x y z
N MET A 1 -4.27 -13.72 33.45
CA MET A 1 -4.02 -14.17 32.07
C MET A 1 -4.62 -13.13 31.13
N GLU A 2 -3.75 -12.34 30.51
CA GLU A 2 -4.10 -11.13 29.78
C GLU A 2 -4.87 -11.46 28.50
N THR A 3 -5.99 -10.76 28.29
CA THR A 3 -6.83 -10.83 27.10
C THR A 3 -6.01 -10.39 25.87
N LYS A 4 -5.46 -11.37 25.15
CA LYS A 4 -4.78 -11.19 23.86
C LYS A 4 -5.74 -10.43 22.93
N ARG A 5 -5.55 -9.10 22.79
CA ARG A 5 -6.34 -8.27 21.89
C ARG A 5 -6.22 -8.89 20.50
N ARG A 6 -7.31 -9.47 20.02
CA ARG A 6 -7.40 -10.08 18.70
C ARG A 6 -7.43 -8.94 17.69
N TRP A 7 -6.26 -8.52 17.23
CA TRP A 7 -6.11 -7.45 16.26
C TRP A 7 -6.68 -7.89 14.91
N ARG A 8 -7.59 -7.09 14.34
CA ARG A 8 -8.26 -7.35 13.05
C ARG A 8 -7.86 -6.37 11.94
N HIS A 9 -6.96 -5.44 12.20
CA HIS A 9 -6.52 -4.43 11.23
C HIS A 9 -5.17 -4.84 10.59
N PRO A 10 -4.92 -4.52 9.31
CA PRO A 10 -3.71 -4.89 8.57
C PRO A 10 -2.40 -4.67 9.32
N GLY A 11 -2.21 -3.52 9.99
CA GLY A 11 -1.00 -3.24 10.77
C GLY A 11 -0.75 -4.21 11.95
N GLY A 12 -1.82 -4.68 12.60
CA GLY A 12 -1.71 -5.71 13.64
C GLY A 12 -1.35 -7.07 13.04
N LYS A 13 -1.97 -7.43 11.91
CA LYS A 13 -1.64 -8.65 11.17
C LYS A 13 -0.18 -8.64 10.68
N LEU A 14 0.30 -7.50 10.16
CA LEU A 14 1.70 -7.33 9.77
C LEU A 14 2.65 -7.58 10.95
N ARG A 15 2.32 -7.04 12.12
CA ARG A 15 3.13 -7.20 13.35
C ARG A 15 3.15 -8.65 13.86
N GLU A 16 2.02 -9.34 13.82
CA GLU A 16 1.88 -10.67 14.44
C GLU A 16 2.23 -11.83 13.48
N HIS A 17 1.94 -11.68 12.20
CA HIS A 17 2.03 -12.75 11.20
C HIS A 17 2.98 -12.44 10.05
N GLY A 18 3.49 -11.20 9.96
CA GLY A 18 4.45 -10.79 8.94
C GLY A 18 3.81 -10.48 7.58
N ALA A 19 4.59 -9.78 6.73
CA ALA A 19 4.12 -9.22 5.46
C ALA A 19 3.57 -10.25 4.48
N ARG A 20 4.09 -11.48 4.50
CA ARG A 20 3.69 -12.56 3.58
C ARG A 20 2.23 -13.01 3.73
N THR A 21 1.61 -12.70 4.87
CA THR A 21 0.21 -13.08 5.13
C THR A 21 -0.79 -12.02 4.67
N LEU A 22 -0.30 -10.85 4.24
CA LEU A 22 -1.13 -9.73 3.84
C LEU A 22 -1.44 -9.80 2.34
N THR A 23 -2.65 -9.38 1.98
CA THR A 23 -3.00 -9.08 0.60
C THR A 23 -2.41 -7.74 0.18
N ASP A 24 -2.39 -7.49 -1.13
CA ASP A 24 -1.98 -6.20 -1.70
C ASP A 24 -2.83 -5.04 -1.15
N ALA A 25 -4.14 -5.26 -0.97
CA ALA A 25 -5.04 -4.29 -0.39
C ALA A 25 -4.68 -4.00 1.08
N GLU A 26 -4.37 -5.02 1.87
CA GLU A 26 -3.95 -4.85 3.26
C GLU A 26 -2.60 -4.10 3.37
N LEU A 27 -1.65 -4.37 2.48
CA LEU A 27 -0.37 -3.63 2.42
C LEU A 27 -0.59 -2.15 2.07
N LEU A 28 -1.43 -1.87 1.07
CA LEU A 28 -1.81 -0.50 0.70
C LEU A 28 -2.56 0.21 1.83
N ALA A 29 -3.47 -0.47 2.53
CA ALA A 29 -4.21 0.08 3.65
C ALA A 29 -3.28 0.58 4.76
N ILE A 30 -2.16 -0.11 5.01
CA ILE A 30 -1.13 0.32 5.96
C ILE A 30 -0.47 1.63 5.50
N LEU A 31 -0.20 1.79 4.21
CA LEU A 31 0.33 3.02 3.64
C LEU A 31 -0.69 4.17 3.71
N ILE A 32 -1.98 3.88 3.51
CA ILE A 32 -3.08 4.86 3.64
C ILE A 32 -3.28 5.30 5.10
N SER A 33 -2.97 4.42 6.06
CA SER A 33 -3.00 4.60 7.52
C SER A 33 -4.39 4.77 8.11
N THR A 34 -5.12 5.80 7.70
CA THR A 34 -6.46 6.11 8.20
C THR A 34 -7.41 6.23 7.03
N GLY A 35 -8.63 5.73 7.19
CA GLY A 35 -9.69 5.92 6.19
C GLY A 35 -10.06 7.38 5.99
N ILE A 36 -11.05 7.59 5.13
CA ILE A 36 -11.72 8.88 4.93
C ILE A 36 -13.16 8.78 5.44
N LYS A 37 -13.90 9.89 5.44
CA LYS A 37 -15.32 9.86 5.84
C LYS A 37 -16.08 8.89 4.91
N GLY A 38 -16.65 7.84 5.51
CA GLY A 38 -17.46 6.84 4.82
C GLY A 38 -16.69 5.69 4.16
N LYS A 39 -15.35 5.64 4.25
CA LYS A 39 -14.54 4.51 3.74
C LYS A 39 -13.33 4.26 4.64
N ASN A 40 -13.12 3.01 5.03
CA ASN A 40 -11.93 2.59 5.75
C ASN A 40 -10.71 2.46 4.81
N ALA A 41 -9.52 2.26 5.37
CA ALA A 41 -8.27 2.22 4.59
C ALA A 41 -8.19 1.02 3.62
N GLU A 42 -8.79 -0.11 3.98
CA GLU A 42 -8.86 -1.31 3.11
C GLU A 42 -9.82 -1.06 1.94
N GLU A 43 -11.00 -0.47 2.18
CA GLU A 43 -11.94 -0.09 1.11
C GLU A 43 -11.29 0.89 0.10
N ILE A 44 -10.52 1.87 0.59
CA ILE A 44 -9.78 2.79 -0.28
C ILE A 44 -8.72 2.02 -1.08
N ALA A 45 -7.99 1.10 -0.45
CA ALA A 45 -6.96 0.30 -1.12
C ALA A 45 -7.57 -0.57 -2.24
N GLU A 46 -8.69 -1.22 -1.98
CA GLU A 46 -9.42 -2.02 -2.96
C GLU A 46 -9.91 -1.16 -4.14
N GLU A 47 -10.45 0.02 -3.88
CA GLU A 47 -10.86 0.95 -4.95
C GLU A 47 -9.69 1.42 -5.80
N LEU A 48 -8.52 1.66 -5.18
CA LEU A 48 -7.31 1.98 -5.91
C LEU A 48 -6.87 0.80 -6.78
N LEU A 49 -6.82 -0.41 -6.23
CA LEU A 49 -6.47 -1.59 -7.03
C LEU A 49 -7.46 -1.80 -8.18
N ALA A 50 -8.76 -1.68 -7.95
CA ALA A 50 -9.77 -1.80 -9.00
C ALA A 50 -9.65 -0.70 -10.07
N LYS A 51 -9.32 0.53 -9.68
CA LYS A 51 -9.15 1.66 -10.62
C LYS A 51 -7.90 1.52 -11.49
N PHE A 52 -6.84 0.94 -10.94
CA PHE A 52 -5.53 0.86 -11.61
C PHE A 52 -5.24 -0.52 -12.20
N GLY A 53 -6.02 -1.55 -11.85
CA GLY A 53 -5.92 -2.94 -12.31
C GLY A 53 -5.11 -3.82 -11.36
N SER A 54 -3.84 -3.46 -11.11
CA SER A 54 -2.91 -4.24 -10.28
C SER A 54 -1.88 -3.35 -9.58
N LEU A 55 -1.16 -3.87 -8.57
CA LEU A 55 -0.03 -3.15 -7.96
C LEU A 55 1.04 -2.76 -8.99
N SER A 56 1.34 -3.65 -9.94
CA SER A 56 2.33 -3.40 -10.99
C SER A 56 1.90 -2.26 -11.92
N GLU A 57 0.64 -2.26 -12.37
CA GLU A 57 0.11 -1.16 -13.20
C GLU A 57 0.07 0.15 -12.41
N MET A 58 -0.32 0.09 -11.14
CA MET A 58 -0.36 1.24 -10.26
C MET A 58 1.04 1.83 -10.05
N ALA A 59 2.05 0.99 -9.79
CA ALA A 59 3.44 1.41 -9.66
C ALA A 59 4.02 2.05 -10.93
N ASN A 60 3.46 1.75 -12.12
CA ASN A 60 3.87 2.33 -13.39
C ASN A 60 3.16 3.63 -13.75
N GLN A 61 2.23 4.12 -12.92
CA GLN A 61 1.55 5.39 -13.19
C GLN A 61 2.34 6.60 -12.70
N PRO A 62 2.23 7.75 -13.40
CA PRO A 62 2.83 9.00 -12.96
C PRO A 62 2.11 9.57 -11.72
N LEU A 63 2.82 10.33 -10.89
CA LEU A 63 2.30 10.89 -9.62
C LEU A 63 1.02 11.72 -9.83
N GLU A 64 0.96 12.45 -10.94
CA GLU A 64 -0.16 13.30 -11.35
C GLU A 64 -1.46 12.50 -11.45
N ARG A 65 -1.37 11.22 -11.85
CA ARG A 65 -2.54 10.34 -11.95
C ARG A 65 -3.09 9.97 -10.57
N PHE A 66 -2.23 9.93 -9.55
CA PHE A 66 -2.64 9.75 -8.16
C PHE A 66 -3.17 11.04 -7.55
N LEU A 67 -2.56 12.19 -7.84
CA LEU A 67 -3.02 13.51 -7.39
C LEU A 67 -4.42 13.86 -7.94
N ALA A 68 -4.80 13.31 -9.09
CA ALA A 68 -6.15 13.46 -9.64
C ALA A 68 -7.25 12.69 -8.87
N ILE A 69 -6.89 11.88 -7.87
CA ILE A 69 -7.86 11.10 -7.08
C ILE A 69 -8.53 12.00 -6.05
N LYS A 70 -9.77 12.41 -6.37
CA LYS A 70 -10.59 13.23 -5.47
C LYS A 70 -10.90 12.47 -4.17
N GLY A 71 -10.82 13.18 -3.05
CA GLY A 71 -11.15 12.66 -1.73
C GLY A 71 -10.02 11.94 -1.02
N LEU A 72 -8.84 11.79 -1.64
CA LEU A 72 -7.64 11.27 -1.01
C LEU A 72 -6.65 12.42 -0.75
N SER A 73 -6.16 12.56 0.48
CA SER A 73 -5.22 13.64 0.81
C SER A 73 -3.86 13.39 0.18
N ASP A 74 -3.16 14.46 -0.21
CA ASP A 74 -1.80 14.41 -0.75
C ASP A 74 -0.84 13.56 0.10
N VAL A 75 -0.93 13.63 1.44
CA VAL A 75 -0.10 12.82 2.35
C VAL A 75 -0.22 11.32 2.07
N LYS A 76 -1.42 10.82 1.78
CA LYS A 76 -1.68 9.40 1.48
C LYS A 76 -1.13 9.02 0.11
N ILE A 77 -1.33 9.89 -0.87
CA ILE A 77 -0.82 9.74 -2.23
C ILE A 77 0.71 9.70 -2.23
N ILE A 78 1.36 10.65 -1.56
CA ILE A 78 2.83 10.75 -1.45
C ILE A 78 3.41 9.49 -0.79
N ARG A 79 2.76 8.95 0.25
CA ARG A 79 3.20 7.70 0.91
C ARG A 79 3.19 6.51 -0.05
N ILE A 80 2.12 6.37 -0.84
CA ILE A 80 2.00 5.29 -1.85
C ILE A 80 3.07 5.47 -2.94
N ALA A 81 3.20 6.67 -3.49
CA ALA A 81 4.17 6.97 -4.53
C ALA A 81 5.62 6.71 -4.08
N ALA A 82 5.96 7.11 -2.84
CA ALA A 82 7.27 6.86 -2.25
C ALA A 82 7.54 5.35 -2.10
N ALA A 83 6.54 4.57 -1.66
CA ALA A 83 6.68 3.12 -1.53
C ALA A 83 6.96 2.45 -2.88
N PHE A 84 6.28 2.85 -3.95
CA PHE A 84 6.52 2.31 -5.29
C PHE A 84 7.90 2.68 -5.84
N GLU A 85 8.34 3.92 -5.64
CA GLU A 85 9.68 4.33 -6.07
C GLU A 85 10.78 3.56 -5.32
N LEU A 86 10.60 3.33 -4.01
CA LEU A 86 11.52 2.47 -3.25
C LEU A 86 11.55 1.04 -3.80
N ALA A 87 10.39 0.45 -4.08
CA ALA A 87 10.31 -0.88 -4.67
C ALA A 87 11.03 -0.94 -6.03
N ARG A 88 10.82 0.07 -6.89
CA ARG A 88 11.48 0.18 -8.20
C ARG A 88 13.01 0.26 -8.07
N ARG A 89 13.52 1.08 -7.15
CA ARG A 89 14.97 1.23 -6.90
C ARG A 89 15.58 -0.07 -6.41
N LEU A 90 14.91 -0.78 -5.50
CA LEU A 90 15.37 -2.06 -4.97
C LEU A 90 15.39 -3.13 -6.07
N ALA A 91 14.30 -3.25 -6.85
CA ALA A 91 14.23 -4.20 -7.95
C ALA A 91 15.32 -3.94 -9.00
N LYS A 92 15.53 -2.67 -9.38
CA LYS A 92 16.62 -2.31 -10.31
C LYS A 92 17.99 -2.69 -9.77
N LYS A 93 18.24 -2.48 -8.48
CA LYS A 93 19.52 -2.84 -7.86
C LYS A 93 19.75 -4.35 -7.86
N VAL A 94 18.74 -5.14 -7.48
CA VAL A 94 18.85 -6.61 -7.47
C VAL A 94 19.21 -7.15 -8.85
N LEU A 95 18.54 -6.66 -9.90
CA LEU A 95 18.84 -7.08 -11.28
C LEU A 95 20.27 -6.73 -11.71
N GLN A 96 20.79 -5.57 -11.29
CA GLN A 96 22.17 -5.15 -11.59
C GLN A 96 23.23 -5.97 -10.82
N ASP A 97 22.88 -6.46 -9.63
CA ASP A 97 23.76 -7.28 -8.82
C ASP A 97 23.83 -8.74 -9.34
N GLU A 98 22.80 -9.23 -10.04
CA GLU A 98 22.76 -10.56 -10.68
C GLU A 98 23.54 -10.63 -12.02
N GLU A 99 23.77 -9.48 -12.68
CA GLU A 99 24.54 -9.37 -13.92
C GLU A 99 26.07 -9.24 -13.70
N LYS A 100 26.52 -9.23 -12.44
CA LYS A 100 27.94 -9.14 -12.03
C LYS A 100 28.47 -10.47 -11.51
#